data_AF-A0A429ZQU1-F1
#
_entry.id   AF-A0A429ZQU1-F1
#
_cell.length_a   1.000
_cell.length_b   1.000
_cell.length_c   1.000
_cell.angle_alpha   90.00
_cell.angle_beta   90.00
_cell.angle_gamma   90.00
#
_symmetry.space_group_name_H-M   'P 1'
#
loop_
_entity.id
_entity.type
_entity.pdbx_description
1 polymer ?
#
loop_
_entity_poly.entity_id
_entity_poly.type
_entity_poly.pdbx_seq_one_letter_code
_entity_poly.pdbx_strand_id
1 'polypeptide(L)'
;MIKIYNTLTREKETFVPLEAGKVKMYVCGPTVYNYIHIGNARSTIAFDTVRKYLEYRGYDVNYVSNFTDVDDKIIRTAKEREITPEALAAEFIEAFHEDTAALNVKKACTHPQVVDYIPEIIDFIDKLIEKDYAYESQGDVYYRTRKFQGYGKLSDQSIDELEVGASNRTGEESAKKADPLDFALWKSAKKDEIFWDSPWGAGRPGWHIECSVMATDLLGETIDIHAGGQDLEFPHHENEIAQSEAKTGKTFANYWMHNGYLTVGESGEKMSKSLGNFVTAHDFIANNDPQVIRFALGTTQYRRPIPFNEGTLNEAKTNLEKIKTAYDNLTFRQKNSHNEGLTTAEEERLTTLGEFETAFVTAMDDDFNVANGLTVVYQVVKWANTYSEAKSVSEVVIAKTLALLETWLAIFGIELSQGGQLVDEAIDQLMIERETARSNKDFARSDEIRDILKEQGIVLEDTPQGTRWRRS
;
A
#
# COMPACT_ATOMS: atom_id res chain seq x y z
N MET A 1 7.62 20.94 4.61
CA MET A 1 6.24 20.93 4.10
C MET A 1 6.18 19.83 3.08
N ILE A 2 5.15 18.99 3.14
CA ILE A 2 5.01 17.86 2.22
C ILE A 2 4.85 18.38 0.80
N LYS A 3 5.56 17.77 -0.13
CA LYS A 3 5.37 17.90 -1.56
C LYS A 3 4.90 16.56 -2.12
N ILE A 4 3.98 16.60 -3.08
CA ILE A 4 3.45 15.42 -3.75
C ILE A 4 3.70 15.60 -5.24
N TYR A 5 4.24 14.58 -5.91
CA TYR A 5 4.23 14.57 -7.36
C TYR A 5 2.80 14.36 -7.85
N ASN A 6 2.23 15.37 -8.51
CA ASN A 6 0.87 15.34 -9.01
C ASN A 6 0.89 14.88 -10.47
N THR A 7 0.32 13.71 -10.77
CA THR A 7 0.27 13.19 -12.15
C THR A 7 -0.38 14.18 -13.12
N LEU A 8 -1.37 14.95 -12.66
CA LEU A 8 -2.10 15.91 -13.48
C LEU A 8 -1.20 17.04 -14.03
N THR A 9 -0.25 17.52 -13.22
CA THR A 9 0.64 18.64 -13.59
C THR A 9 2.06 18.20 -13.91
N ARG A 10 2.41 16.95 -13.57
CA ARG A 10 3.73 16.34 -13.78
C ARG A 10 4.84 17.03 -12.99
N GLU A 11 4.49 17.68 -11.89
CA GLU A 11 5.40 18.40 -11.02
C GLU A 11 5.20 18.03 -9.54
N LYS A 12 6.22 18.32 -8.72
CA LYS A 12 6.10 18.21 -7.26
C LYS A 12 5.48 19.49 -6.70
N GLU A 13 4.26 19.39 -6.22
CA GLU A 13 3.49 20.49 -5.67
C GLU A 13 3.50 20.46 -4.15
N THR A 14 3.41 21.63 -3.51
CA THR A 14 3.22 21.68 -2.05
C THR A 14 1.82 21.14 -1.73
N PHE A 15 1.74 20.17 -0.82
CA PHE A 15 0.47 19.62 -0.37
C PHE A 15 -0.25 20.63 0.54
N VAL A 16 -1.47 20.99 0.14
CA VAL A 16 -2.37 21.86 0.89
C VAL A 16 -3.73 21.15 0.95
N PRO A 17 -4.18 20.69 2.14
CA PRO A 17 -5.47 20.02 2.23
C PRO A 17 -6.63 21.02 2.09
N LEU A 18 -7.78 20.52 1.64
CA LEU A 18 -9.05 21.22 1.55
C LEU A 18 -9.52 21.72 2.93
N GLU A 19 -9.29 20.93 3.97
CA GLU A 19 -9.56 21.27 5.36
C GLU A 19 -8.27 21.13 6.19
N ALA A 20 -7.91 22.18 6.93
CA ALA A 20 -6.68 22.18 7.72
C ALA A 20 -6.61 20.98 8.67
N GLY A 21 -5.54 20.19 8.56
CA GLY A 21 -5.31 19.01 9.41
C GLY A 21 -6.06 17.75 9.01
N LYS A 22 -6.88 17.77 7.95
CA LYS A 22 -7.60 16.57 7.46
C LYS A 22 -7.23 16.24 6.01
N VAL A 23 -7.29 14.97 5.66
CA VAL A 23 -7.02 14.50 4.28
C VAL A 23 -8.10 13.53 3.85
N LYS A 24 -8.77 13.83 2.74
CA LYS A 24 -9.71 12.96 2.04
C LYS A 24 -8.99 12.24 0.91
N MET A 25 -8.74 10.95 1.11
CA MET A 25 -7.95 10.13 0.19
C MET A 25 -8.79 8.98 -0.35
N TYR A 26 -8.95 8.91 -1.67
CA TYR A 26 -9.59 7.78 -2.35
C TYR A 26 -8.53 6.97 -3.11
N VAL A 27 -8.55 5.65 -2.95
CA VAL A 27 -7.64 4.73 -3.64
C VAL A 27 -8.43 3.60 -4.28
N CYS A 28 -8.42 3.51 -5.61
CA CYS A 28 -9.14 2.46 -6.33
C CYS A 28 -8.69 1.07 -5.85
N GLY A 29 -9.65 0.27 -5.39
CA GLY A 29 -9.40 -1.06 -4.86
C GLY A 29 -9.53 -2.17 -5.89
N PRO A 30 -9.51 -3.44 -5.46
CA PRO A 30 -9.47 -4.58 -6.38
C PRO A 30 -10.85 -4.99 -6.88
N THR A 31 -10.86 -5.67 -8.05
CA THR A 31 -11.99 -6.51 -8.47
C THR A 31 -11.94 -7.85 -7.76
N VAL A 32 -12.97 -8.19 -6.98
CA VAL A 32 -12.98 -9.33 -6.05
C VAL A 32 -13.47 -10.63 -6.71
N TYR A 33 -12.77 -11.05 -7.77
CA TYR A 33 -13.05 -12.30 -8.50
C TYR A 33 -11.99 -13.39 -8.31
N ASN A 34 -10.87 -13.04 -7.67
CA ASN A 34 -9.72 -13.90 -7.41
C ASN A 34 -8.84 -13.28 -6.31
N TYR A 35 -7.87 -14.04 -5.78
CA TYR A 35 -6.79 -13.50 -4.96
C TYR A 35 -6.08 -12.37 -5.69
N ILE A 36 -5.69 -11.34 -4.94
CA ILE A 36 -4.86 -10.27 -5.47
C ILE A 36 -3.49 -10.79 -5.86
N HIS A 37 -2.87 -10.19 -6.87
CA HIS A 37 -1.49 -10.46 -7.19
C HIS A 37 -0.55 -9.52 -6.47
N ILE A 38 0.75 -9.86 -6.44
CA ILE A 38 1.75 -9.02 -5.78
C ILE A 38 1.82 -7.60 -6.37
N GLY A 39 1.46 -7.46 -7.65
CA GLY A 39 1.20 -6.16 -8.31
C GLY A 39 0.16 -5.29 -7.60
N ASN A 40 -0.99 -5.85 -7.21
CA ASN A 40 -2.01 -5.11 -6.46
C ASN A 40 -1.52 -4.84 -5.03
N ALA A 41 -0.88 -5.83 -4.40
CA ALA A 41 -0.34 -5.69 -3.04
C ALA A 41 0.62 -4.50 -2.95
N ARG A 42 1.42 -4.24 -3.98
CA ARG A 42 2.27 -3.05 -4.05
C ARG A 42 1.49 -1.74 -4.01
N SER A 43 0.40 -1.61 -4.78
CA SER A 43 -0.42 -0.40 -4.74
C SER A 43 -0.93 -0.16 -3.32
N THR A 44 -1.48 -1.20 -2.71
CA THR A 44 -1.96 -1.18 -1.32
C THR A 44 -0.85 -0.78 -0.34
N ILE A 45 0.35 -1.35 -0.46
CA ILE A 45 1.51 -1.04 0.40
C ILE A 45 1.97 0.40 0.21
N ALA A 46 2.06 0.88 -1.03
CA ALA A 46 2.52 2.22 -1.34
C ALA A 46 1.61 3.27 -0.71
N PHE A 47 0.30 3.14 -0.90
CA PHE A 47 -0.66 4.12 -0.37
C PHE A 47 -0.94 3.96 1.12
N ASP A 48 -0.72 2.78 1.71
CA ASP A 48 -0.63 2.61 3.16
C ASP A 48 0.59 3.33 3.75
N THR A 49 1.78 3.27 3.10
CA THR A 49 2.95 4.05 3.54
C THR A 49 2.72 5.56 3.41
N VAL A 50 2.08 6.02 2.33
CA VAL A 50 1.65 7.42 2.19
C VAL A 50 0.72 7.82 3.32
N ARG A 51 -0.33 7.03 3.59
CA ARG A 51 -1.28 7.28 4.68
C ARG A 51 -0.58 7.35 6.03
N LYS A 52 0.23 6.34 6.37
CA LYS A 52 0.95 6.30 7.65
C LYS A 52 1.90 7.48 7.82
N TYR A 53 2.53 7.95 6.74
CA TYR A 53 3.36 9.15 6.80
C TYR A 53 2.54 10.43 7.02
N LEU A 54 1.39 10.57 6.36
CA LEU A 54 0.48 11.70 6.60
C LEU A 54 0.00 11.71 8.07
N GLU A 55 -0.37 10.55 8.61
CA GLU A 55 -0.75 10.39 10.02
C GLU A 55 0.42 10.75 10.96
N TYR A 56 1.65 10.30 10.66
CA TYR A 56 2.87 10.72 11.38
C TYR A 56 3.08 12.24 11.37
N ARG A 57 2.71 12.90 10.27
CA ARG A 57 2.78 14.36 10.13
C ARG A 57 1.62 15.10 10.81
N GLY A 58 0.72 14.37 11.49
CA GLY A 58 -0.36 14.92 12.30
C GLY A 58 -1.67 15.13 11.56
N TYR A 59 -1.83 14.55 10.35
CA TYR A 59 -3.10 14.62 9.62
C TYR A 59 -4.08 13.54 10.07
N ASP A 60 -5.37 13.90 10.14
CA ASP A 60 -6.48 12.96 10.20
C ASP A 60 -6.85 12.52 8.79
N VAL A 61 -6.54 11.27 8.43
CA VAL A 61 -6.69 10.75 7.07
C VAL A 61 -7.95 9.89 6.95
N ASN A 62 -8.96 10.40 6.24
CA ASN A 62 -10.09 9.60 5.78
C ASN A 62 -9.71 8.86 4.49
N TYR A 63 -9.20 7.63 4.65
CA TYR A 63 -8.75 6.76 3.56
C TYR A 63 -9.89 5.83 3.13
N VAL A 64 -10.37 5.97 1.90
CA VAL A 64 -11.43 5.15 1.29
C VAL A 64 -10.84 4.31 0.17
N SER A 65 -11.22 3.03 0.10
CA SER A 65 -10.85 2.16 -1.02
C SER A 65 -11.97 1.17 -1.32
N ASN A 66 -12.53 1.20 -2.52
CA ASN A 66 -13.70 0.39 -2.86
C ASN A 66 -13.35 -1.09 -3.09
N PHE A 67 -14.39 -1.93 -3.13
CA PHE A 67 -14.33 -3.23 -3.79
C PHE A 67 -15.20 -3.20 -5.03
N THR A 68 -14.64 -3.57 -6.17
CA THR A 68 -15.41 -3.79 -7.40
C THR A 68 -15.98 -5.20 -7.35
N ASP A 69 -17.22 -5.33 -6.88
CA ASP A 69 -17.97 -6.58 -6.72
C ASP A 69 -19.04 -6.80 -7.82
N VAL A 70 -19.12 -5.88 -8.79
CA VAL A 70 -19.94 -5.99 -10.01
C VAL A 70 -19.05 -5.83 -11.25
N ASP A 71 -18.64 -6.95 -11.86
CA ASP A 71 -17.82 -6.95 -13.08
C ASP A 71 -18.04 -8.22 -13.91
N ASP A 72 -17.77 -8.15 -15.22
CA ASP A 72 -17.87 -9.28 -16.15
C ASP A 72 -16.97 -10.47 -15.71
N LYS A 73 -15.84 -10.22 -15.04
CA LYS A 73 -14.96 -11.28 -14.51
C LYS A 73 -15.60 -12.01 -13.33
N ILE A 74 -16.31 -11.30 -12.44
CA ILE A 74 -17.00 -11.90 -11.29
C ILE A 74 -18.11 -12.80 -11.79
N ILE A 75 -18.95 -12.30 -12.70
CA ILE A 75 -20.07 -13.06 -13.28
C ILE A 75 -19.55 -14.34 -13.96
N ARG A 76 -18.48 -14.23 -14.76
CA ARG A 76 -17.89 -15.38 -15.44
C ARG A 76 -17.33 -16.40 -14.44
N THR A 77 -16.53 -15.97 -13.47
CA THR A 77 -15.89 -16.88 -12.51
C THR A 77 -16.90 -17.51 -11.55
N ALA A 78 -17.95 -16.78 -11.13
CA ALA A 78 -19.03 -17.31 -10.32
C ALA A 78 -19.76 -18.43 -11.06
N LYS A 79 -20.05 -18.23 -12.35
CA LYS A 79 -20.64 -19.26 -13.22
C LYS A 79 -19.74 -20.48 -13.40
N GLU A 80 -18.44 -20.28 -13.61
CA GLU A 80 -17.44 -21.37 -13.71
C GLU A 80 -17.35 -22.20 -12.41
N ARG A 81 -17.53 -21.56 -11.25
CA ARG A 81 -17.50 -22.19 -9.92
C ARG A 81 -18.86 -22.69 -9.42
N GLU A 82 -19.93 -22.50 -10.18
CA GLU A 82 -21.31 -22.84 -9.79
C GLU A 82 -21.75 -22.20 -8.45
N ILE A 83 -21.31 -20.96 -8.18
CA ILE A 83 -21.72 -20.15 -7.02
C ILE A 83 -22.29 -18.79 -7.46
N THR A 84 -22.86 -18.01 -6.54
CA THR A 84 -23.38 -16.68 -6.86
C THR A 84 -22.24 -15.63 -6.90
N PRO A 85 -22.39 -14.54 -7.69
CA PRO A 85 -21.45 -13.42 -7.69
C PRO A 85 -21.16 -12.86 -6.30
N GLU A 86 -22.18 -12.76 -5.45
CA GLU A 86 -22.08 -12.23 -4.08
C GLU A 86 -21.25 -13.16 -3.20
N ALA A 87 -21.45 -14.49 -3.31
CA ALA A 87 -20.66 -15.47 -2.57
C ALA A 87 -19.19 -15.45 -3.02
N LEU A 88 -18.93 -15.30 -4.33
CA LEU A 88 -17.58 -15.16 -4.87
C LEU A 88 -16.89 -13.89 -4.35
N ALA A 89 -17.60 -12.76 -4.39
CA ALA A 89 -17.09 -11.48 -3.93
C ALA A 89 -16.76 -11.51 -2.43
N ALA A 90 -17.66 -12.04 -1.59
CA ALA A 90 -17.44 -12.17 -0.15
C ALA A 90 -16.20 -13.02 0.16
N GLU A 91 -16.00 -14.14 -0.53
CA GLU A 91 -14.81 -14.99 -0.37
C GLU A 91 -13.51 -14.21 -0.64
N PHE A 92 -13.45 -13.45 -1.74
CA PHE A 92 -12.24 -12.73 -2.11
C PHE A 92 -12.05 -11.39 -1.38
N ILE A 93 -13.10 -10.81 -0.80
CA ILE A 93 -12.98 -9.70 0.15
C ILE A 93 -12.29 -10.17 1.43
N GLU A 94 -12.70 -11.32 1.98
CA GLU A 94 -12.04 -11.90 3.16
C GLU A 94 -10.58 -12.27 2.84
N ALA A 95 -10.33 -12.92 1.69
CA ALA A 95 -8.97 -13.22 1.26
C ALA A 95 -8.10 -11.96 1.09
N PHE A 96 -8.65 -10.86 0.56
CA PHE A 96 -7.95 -9.59 0.47
C PHE A 96 -7.59 -9.05 1.87
N HIS A 97 -8.51 -9.13 2.83
CA HIS A 97 -8.25 -8.73 4.20
C HIS A 97 -7.17 -9.59 4.87
N GLU A 98 -7.17 -10.90 4.65
CA GLU A 98 -6.13 -11.80 5.15
C GLU A 98 -4.74 -11.44 4.58
N ASP A 99 -4.64 -11.33 3.24
CA ASP A 99 -3.38 -11.01 2.55
C ASP A 99 -2.83 -9.63 2.99
N THR A 100 -3.70 -8.62 3.07
CA THR A 100 -3.29 -7.25 3.44
C THR A 100 -2.95 -7.11 4.92
N ALA A 101 -3.66 -7.82 5.80
CA ALA A 101 -3.31 -7.88 7.22
C ALA A 101 -1.95 -8.54 7.45
N ALA A 102 -1.65 -9.65 6.74
CA ALA A 102 -0.34 -10.29 6.79
C ALA A 102 0.80 -9.34 6.37
N LEU A 103 0.54 -8.46 5.40
CA LEU A 103 1.48 -7.43 4.94
C LEU A 103 1.47 -6.14 5.80
N ASN A 104 0.82 -6.17 6.97
CA ASN A 104 0.68 -5.05 7.90
C ASN A 104 0.17 -3.75 7.24
N VAL A 105 -0.78 -3.91 6.31
CA VAL A 105 -1.53 -2.79 5.74
C VAL A 105 -2.63 -2.40 6.71
N LYS A 106 -2.76 -1.10 7.02
CA LYS A 106 -3.86 -0.60 7.84
C LYS A 106 -5.16 -0.64 7.04
N LYS A 107 -6.21 -1.26 7.58
CA LYS A 107 -7.54 -1.30 6.96
C LYS A 107 -8.04 0.12 6.60
N ALA A 108 -8.66 0.27 5.44
CA ALA A 108 -9.26 1.54 5.03
C ALA A 108 -10.31 2.00 6.07
N CYS A 109 -10.54 3.31 6.15
CA CYS A 109 -11.62 3.86 6.97
C CYS A 109 -12.98 3.38 6.46
N THR A 110 -13.13 3.18 5.15
CA THR A 110 -14.34 2.64 4.52
C THR A 110 -13.98 1.84 3.27
N HIS A 111 -14.65 0.71 3.09
CA HIS A 111 -14.60 -0.13 1.90
C HIS A 111 -16.00 -0.21 1.26
N PRO A 112 -16.41 0.78 0.43
CA PRO A 112 -17.69 0.71 -0.25
C PRO A 112 -17.68 -0.40 -1.32
N GLN A 113 -18.83 -1.05 -1.49
CA GLN A 113 -19.07 -2.08 -2.50
C GLN A 113 -20.03 -1.55 -3.57
N VAL A 114 -19.84 -1.93 -4.83
CA VAL A 114 -20.62 -1.38 -5.96
C VAL A 114 -22.09 -1.77 -5.87
N VAL A 115 -22.39 -2.98 -5.39
CA VAL A 115 -23.78 -3.46 -5.21
C VAL A 115 -24.61 -2.57 -4.28
N ASP A 116 -23.96 -1.86 -3.35
CA ASP A 116 -24.61 -1.00 -2.36
C ASP A 116 -24.90 0.42 -2.90
N TYR A 117 -24.37 0.78 -4.07
CA TYR A 117 -24.44 2.14 -4.65
C TYR A 117 -25.19 2.21 -5.98
N ILE A 118 -25.93 1.16 -6.34
CA ILE A 118 -26.63 1.10 -7.63
C ILE A 118 -27.63 2.26 -7.83
N PRO A 119 -28.48 2.63 -6.84
CA PRO A 119 -29.37 3.79 -6.99
C PRO A 119 -28.62 5.09 -7.26
N GLU A 120 -27.52 5.33 -6.54
CA GLU A 120 -26.66 6.51 -6.67
C GLU A 120 -25.96 6.55 -8.02
N ILE A 121 -25.53 5.39 -8.54
CA ILE A 121 -24.95 5.27 -9.88
C ILE A 121 -26.00 5.63 -10.94
N ILE A 122 -27.22 5.11 -10.83
CA ILE A 122 -28.31 5.43 -11.77
C ILE A 122 -28.60 6.94 -11.76
N ASP A 123 -28.75 7.56 -10.59
CA ASP A 123 -28.94 9.02 -10.48
C ASP A 123 -27.77 9.79 -11.10
N PHE A 124 -26.54 9.38 -10.85
CA PHE A 124 -25.36 10.03 -11.42
C PHE A 124 -25.39 10.01 -12.95
N ILE A 125 -25.72 8.86 -13.54
CA ILE A 125 -25.83 8.70 -15.00
C ILE A 125 -26.98 9.55 -15.53
N ASP A 126 -28.15 9.57 -14.88
CA ASP A 126 -29.27 10.45 -15.23
C ASP A 126 -28.83 11.92 -15.26
N LYS A 127 -28.03 12.38 -14.28
CA LYS A 127 -27.47 13.74 -14.28
C LYS A 127 -26.50 14.01 -15.43
N LEU A 128 -25.72 13.02 -15.85
CA LEU A 128 -24.87 13.15 -17.03
C LEU A 128 -25.70 13.24 -18.32
N ILE A 129 -26.82 12.49 -18.42
CA ILE A 129 -27.75 12.58 -19.56
C ILE A 129 -28.45 13.94 -19.59
N GLU A 130 -28.95 14.42 -18.44
CA GLU A 130 -29.59 15.75 -18.32
C GLU A 130 -28.66 16.88 -18.82
N LYS A 131 -27.35 16.74 -18.57
CA LYS A 131 -26.32 17.69 -19.04
C LYS A 131 -25.79 17.37 -20.44
N ASP A 132 -26.33 16.36 -21.11
CA ASP A 132 -25.96 15.86 -22.43
C ASP A 132 -24.49 15.40 -22.51
N TYR A 133 -23.91 14.96 -21.39
CA TYR A 133 -22.60 14.26 -21.35
C TYR A 133 -22.73 12.75 -21.52
N ALA A 134 -23.96 12.22 -21.51
CA ALA A 134 -24.22 10.80 -21.75
C ALA A 134 -25.43 10.62 -22.67
N TYR A 135 -25.55 9.44 -23.27
CA TYR A 135 -26.67 9.06 -24.13
C TYR A 135 -26.95 7.56 -24.05
N GLU A 136 -28.23 7.21 -24.18
CA GLU A 136 -28.67 5.83 -24.31
C GLU A 136 -28.51 5.36 -25.77
N SER A 137 -28.14 4.09 -25.92
CA SER A 137 -28.04 3.40 -27.20
C SER A 137 -28.26 1.90 -27.02
N GLN A 138 -29.44 1.43 -27.41
CA GLN A 138 -29.81 0.00 -27.43
C GLN A 138 -29.67 -0.67 -26.06
N GLY A 139 -30.18 -0.01 -25.01
CA GLY A 139 -30.18 -0.46 -23.61
C GLY A 139 -28.88 -0.19 -22.84
N ASP A 140 -27.82 0.24 -23.52
CA ASP A 140 -26.59 0.71 -22.87
C ASP A 140 -26.61 2.24 -22.75
N VAL A 141 -25.85 2.78 -21.80
CA VAL A 141 -25.61 4.22 -21.70
C VAL A 141 -24.12 4.49 -21.84
N TYR A 142 -23.76 5.40 -22.73
CA TYR A 142 -22.38 5.78 -23.03
C TYR A 142 -22.12 7.23 -22.66
N TYR A 143 -20.90 7.51 -22.20
CA TYR A 143 -20.40 8.87 -21.99
C TYR A 143 -19.92 9.46 -23.32
N ARG A 144 -20.23 10.74 -23.59
CA ARG A 144 -19.77 11.51 -24.75
C ARG A 144 -18.37 12.08 -24.49
N THR A 145 -17.33 11.31 -24.79
CA THR A 145 -15.94 11.66 -24.45
C THR A 145 -15.51 13.00 -25.02
N ARG A 146 -15.82 13.28 -26.30
CA ARG A 146 -15.45 14.54 -26.96
C ARG A 146 -16.14 15.79 -26.41
N LYS A 147 -17.23 15.64 -25.65
CA LYS A 147 -17.88 16.79 -25.02
C LYS A 147 -17.08 17.33 -23.84
N PHE A 148 -16.29 16.47 -23.18
CA PHE A 148 -15.47 16.86 -22.06
C PHE A 148 -14.21 17.60 -22.52
N GLN A 149 -14.09 18.86 -22.10
CA GLN A 149 -12.94 19.69 -22.45
C GLN A 149 -11.72 19.25 -21.65
N GLY A 150 -10.61 18.96 -22.34
CA GLY A 150 -9.38 18.49 -21.71
C GLY A 150 -9.38 17.01 -21.34
N TYR A 151 -10.21 16.18 -21.99
CA TYR A 151 -10.10 14.73 -21.87
C TYR A 151 -8.71 14.26 -22.35
N GLY A 152 -8.01 13.47 -21.53
CA GLY A 152 -6.60 13.07 -21.74
C GLY A 152 -5.59 13.88 -20.93
N LYS A 153 -6.03 14.89 -20.16
CA LYS A 153 -5.16 15.78 -19.38
C LYS A 153 -4.36 15.05 -18.30
N LEU A 154 -4.91 14.00 -17.70
CA LEU A 154 -4.21 13.24 -16.65
C LEU A 154 -3.12 12.37 -17.27
N SER A 155 -3.48 11.62 -18.30
CA SER A 155 -2.64 10.62 -18.97
C SER A 155 -1.62 11.18 -19.96
N ASP A 156 -1.70 12.48 -20.28
CA ASP A 156 -0.88 13.14 -21.32
C ASP A 156 -1.11 12.58 -22.73
N GLN A 157 -2.31 12.02 -22.99
CA GLN A 157 -2.65 11.45 -24.28
C GLN A 157 -3.54 12.41 -25.06
N SER A 158 -3.19 12.64 -26.33
CA SER A 158 -4.04 13.43 -27.21
C SER A 158 -5.28 12.63 -27.63
N ILE A 159 -6.41 13.31 -27.82
CA ILE A 159 -7.65 12.68 -28.31
C ILE A 159 -7.44 11.96 -29.64
N ASP A 160 -6.58 12.50 -30.52
CA ASP A 160 -6.28 11.92 -31.83
C ASP A 160 -5.55 10.57 -31.72
N GLU A 161 -4.59 10.44 -30.80
CA GLU A 161 -3.89 9.16 -30.54
C GLU A 161 -4.84 8.11 -29.97
N LEU A 162 -5.71 8.53 -29.05
CA LEU A 162 -6.74 7.67 -28.47
C LEU A 162 -7.70 7.15 -29.54
N GLU A 163 -8.09 8.00 -30.50
CA GLU A 163 -9.03 7.65 -31.57
C GLU A 163 -8.46 6.57 -32.47
N VAL A 164 -7.18 6.66 -32.84
CA VAL A 164 -6.49 5.63 -33.63
C VAL A 164 -6.51 4.29 -32.90
N GLY A 165 -6.23 4.28 -31.60
CA GLY A 165 -6.27 3.07 -30.78
C GLY A 165 -7.67 2.48 -30.61
N ALA A 166 -8.68 3.33 -30.43
CA ALA A 166 -10.07 2.92 -30.26
C ALA A 166 -10.69 2.41 -31.57
N SER A 167 -10.39 3.04 -32.70
CA SER A 167 -10.92 2.69 -34.03
C SER A 167 -10.46 1.31 -34.51
N ASN A 168 -9.33 0.82 -33.99
CA ASN A 168 -8.85 -0.54 -34.28
C ASN A 168 -9.64 -1.64 -33.55
N ARG A 169 -10.54 -1.28 -32.60
CA ARG A 169 -11.39 -2.24 -31.88
C ARG A 169 -12.65 -2.53 -32.68
N THR A 170 -12.74 -3.73 -33.24
CA THR A 170 -13.92 -4.21 -33.97
C THR A 170 -14.81 -5.06 -33.07
N GLY A 171 -16.14 -4.89 -33.16
CA GLY A 171 -17.11 -5.67 -32.38
C GLY A 171 -18.49 -5.02 -32.26
N GLU A 172 -19.46 -5.77 -31.72
CA GLU A 172 -20.85 -5.32 -31.52
C GLU A 172 -20.95 -4.07 -30.63
N GLU A 173 -20.08 -3.94 -29.62
CA GLU A 173 -20.05 -2.75 -28.74
C GLU A 173 -19.69 -1.48 -29.51
N SER A 174 -18.79 -1.58 -30.50
CA SER A 174 -18.36 -0.43 -31.31
C SER A 174 -19.51 0.12 -32.16
N ALA A 175 -20.43 -0.73 -32.61
CA ALA A 175 -21.59 -0.33 -33.41
C ALA A 175 -22.66 0.43 -32.62
N LYS A 176 -22.67 0.32 -31.28
CA LYS A 176 -23.61 1.04 -30.41
C LYS A 176 -23.14 2.47 -30.08
N LYS A 177 -21.85 2.74 -30.21
CA LYS A 177 -21.25 4.02 -29.84
C LYS A 177 -21.40 5.03 -30.97
N ALA A 178 -21.72 6.27 -30.62
CA ALA A 178 -21.69 7.40 -31.52
C ALA A 178 -20.26 7.82 -31.88
N ASP A 179 -19.31 7.61 -30.96
CA ASP A 179 -17.88 7.86 -31.15
C ASP A 179 -17.04 6.68 -30.60
N PRO A 180 -15.97 6.23 -31.28
CA PRO A 180 -15.11 5.14 -30.79
C PRO A 180 -14.51 5.37 -29.39
N LEU A 181 -14.34 6.63 -28.98
CA LEU A 181 -13.80 7.01 -27.67
C LEU A 181 -14.82 6.95 -26.53
N ASP A 182 -16.11 6.83 -26.86
CA ASP A 182 -17.15 6.78 -25.85
C ASP A 182 -17.05 5.48 -25.04
N PHE A 183 -17.25 5.59 -23.73
CA PHE A 183 -17.16 4.47 -22.80
C PHE A 183 -18.50 4.24 -22.10
N ALA A 184 -18.77 2.98 -21.75
CA ALA A 184 -20.02 2.60 -21.12
C ALA A 184 -20.09 3.11 -19.67
N LEU A 185 -21.20 3.76 -19.33
CA LEU A 185 -21.62 4.09 -17.97
C LEU A 185 -22.59 3.03 -17.42
N TRP A 186 -23.45 2.50 -18.28
CA TRP A 186 -24.39 1.43 -17.99
C TRP A 186 -24.39 0.42 -19.13
N LYS A 187 -24.38 -0.87 -18.81
CA LYS A 187 -24.41 -1.97 -19.76
C LYS A 187 -25.67 -2.80 -19.56
N SER A 188 -26.46 -2.96 -20.62
CA SER A 188 -27.58 -3.90 -20.66
C SER A 188 -27.13 -5.30 -20.25
N ALA A 189 -27.95 -5.96 -19.44
CA ALA A 189 -27.64 -7.30 -18.95
C ALA A 189 -27.84 -8.34 -20.05
N LYS A 190 -26.93 -9.30 -20.14
CA LYS A 190 -27.16 -10.48 -20.99
C LYS A 190 -28.02 -11.49 -20.25
N LYS A 191 -28.53 -12.47 -20.99
CA LYS A 191 -29.33 -13.56 -20.43
C LYS A 191 -28.52 -14.29 -19.34
N ASP A 192 -29.15 -14.48 -18.18
CA ASP A 192 -28.60 -15.17 -17.00
C ASP A 192 -27.43 -14.45 -16.30
N GLU A 193 -27.24 -13.14 -16.53
CA GLU A 193 -26.32 -12.28 -15.76
C GLU A 193 -27.06 -11.57 -14.60
N ILE A 194 -26.32 -11.17 -13.56
CA ILE A 194 -26.84 -10.27 -12.52
C ILE A 194 -27.20 -8.91 -13.13
N PHE A 195 -28.32 -8.33 -12.68
CA PHE A 195 -28.82 -7.06 -13.19
C PHE A 195 -29.62 -6.29 -12.15
N TRP A 196 -29.78 -5.01 -12.42
CA TRP A 196 -30.67 -4.09 -11.72
C TRP A 196 -31.57 -3.37 -12.71
N ASP A 197 -32.78 -3.03 -12.26
CA ASP A 197 -33.70 -2.21 -13.03
C ASP A 197 -33.19 -0.76 -13.10
N SER A 198 -33.28 -0.16 -14.28
CA SER A 198 -32.91 1.23 -14.51
C SER A 198 -33.86 1.89 -15.53
N PRO A 199 -33.85 3.22 -15.68
CA PRO A 199 -34.61 3.93 -16.71
C PRO A 199 -34.31 3.47 -18.14
N TRP A 200 -33.16 2.83 -18.36
CA TRP A 200 -32.70 2.35 -19.67
C TRP A 200 -32.87 0.83 -19.84
N GLY A 201 -33.55 0.18 -18.90
CA GLY A 201 -33.76 -1.27 -18.86
C GLY A 201 -32.81 -2.00 -17.91
N ALA A 202 -32.97 -3.33 -17.83
CA ALA A 202 -32.16 -4.18 -16.97
C ALA A 202 -30.68 -4.15 -17.37
N GLY A 203 -29.80 -3.85 -16.43
CA GLY A 203 -28.37 -3.77 -16.70
C GLY A 203 -27.50 -3.68 -15.45
N ARG A 204 -26.26 -3.25 -15.64
CA ARG A 204 -25.24 -3.11 -14.60
C ARG A 204 -24.34 -1.90 -14.90
N PRO A 205 -23.67 -1.34 -13.88
CA PRO A 205 -22.73 -0.25 -14.07
C PRO A 205 -21.55 -0.63 -14.97
N GLY A 206 -21.00 0.35 -15.68
CA GLY A 206 -19.67 0.25 -16.26
C GLY A 206 -18.58 0.45 -15.20
N TRP A 207 -17.40 -0.13 -15.40
CA TRP A 207 -16.32 -0.13 -14.41
C TRP A 207 -15.91 1.26 -13.90
N HIS A 208 -16.02 2.32 -14.71
CA HIS A 208 -15.52 3.64 -14.32
C HIS A 208 -16.49 4.44 -13.43
N ILE A 209 -17.81 4.24 -13.59
CA ILE A 209 -18.81 5.10 -12.91
C ILE A 209 -18.88 4.84 -11.41
N GLU A 210 -18.50 3.63 -10.98
CA GLU A 210 -18.54 3.21 -9.59
C GLU A 210 -17.65 4.10 -8.70
N CYS A 211 -16.39 4.34 -9.11
CA CYS A 211 -15.43 5.10 -8.31
C CYS A 211 -15.81 6.59 -8.25
N SER A 212 -16.27 7.18 -9.36
CA SER A 212 -16.81 8.55 -9.39
C SER A 212 -17.95 8.72 -8.37
N VAL A 213 -18.88 7.78 -8.33
CA VAL A 213 -20.04 7.84 -7.44
C VAL A 213 -19.61 7.65 -5.98
N MET A 214 -18.92 6.55 -5.66
CA MET A 214 -18.52 6.24 -4.28
C MET A 214 -17.58 7.30 -3.70
N ALA A 215 -16.63 7.82 -4.48
CA ALA A 215 -15.72 8.86 -4.01
C ALA A 215 -16.46 10.17 -3.73
N THR A 216 -17.35 10.60 -4.64
CA THR A 216 -18.07 11.87 -4.46
C THR A 216 -19.12 11.81 -3.35
N ASP A 217 -19.74 10.65 -3.13
CA ASP A 217 -20.69 10.44 -2.03
C ASP A 217 -20.01 10.46 -0.66
N LEU A 218 -18.90 9.69 -0.51
CA LEU A 218 -18.23 9.53 0.78
C LEU A 218 -17.31 10.69 1.17
N LEU A 219 -16.66 11.32 0.20
CA LEU A 219 -15.63 12.33 0.44
C LEU A 219 -16.04 13.73 -0.04
N GLY A 220 -17.06 13.83 -0.89
CA GLY A 220 -17.55 15.08 -1.47
C GLY A 220 -17.05 15.34 -2.89
N GLU A 221 -17.57 16.40 -3.51
CA GLU A 221 -17.39 16.71 -4.93
C GLU A 221 -15.94 17.07 -5.33
N THR A 222 -15.11 17.46 -4.37
CA THR A 222 -13.67 17.66 -4.54
C THR A 222 -12.94 16.98 -3.38
N ILE A 223 -11.96 16.16 -3.69
CA ILE A 223 -11.14 15.43 -2.71
C ILE A 223 -9.68 15.89 -2.74
N ASP A 224 -8.93 15.59 -1.68
CA ASP A 224 -7.52 15.96 -1.58
C ASP A 224 -6.69 15.09 -2.53
N ILE A 225 -6.72 13.77 -2.33
CA ILE A 225 -5.86 12.82 -3.01
C ILE A 225 -6.71 11.73 -3.67
N HIS A 226 -6.51 11.50 -4.96
CA HIS A 226 -6.98 10.31 -5.67
C HIS A 226 -5.77 9.49 -6.11
N ALA A 227 -5.78 8.18 -5.84
CA ALA A 227 -4.63 7.34 -6.08
C ALA A 227 -4.92 5.94 -6.64
N GLY A 228 -3.92 5.34 -7.27
CA GLY A 228 -4.01 3.97 -7.79
C GLY A 228 -2.74 3.51 -8.53
N GLY A 229 -2.82 2.36 -9.19
CA GLY A 229 -1.75 1.88 -10.07
C GLY A 229 -1.59 2.78 -11.30
N GLN A 230 -0.38 2.86 -11.86
CA GLN A 230 -0.13 3.61 -13.10
C GLN A 230 -1.00 3.14 -14.28
N ASP A 231 -1.43 1.88 -14.31
CA ASP A 231 -2.39 1.38 -15.30
C ASP A 231 -3.80 1.94 -15.16
N LEU A 232 -4.11 2.57 -14.02
CA LEU A 232 -5.39 3.23 -13.80
C LEU A 232 -5.37 4.69 -14.30
N GLU A 233 -4.21 5.29 -14.57
CA GLU A 233 -4.12 6.65 -15.17
C GLU A 233 -5.02 6.75 -16.41
N PHE A 234 -4.94 5.74 -17.29
CA PHE A 234 -5.80 5.62 -18.45
C PHE A 234 -6.24 4.16 -18.70
N PRO A 235 -7.53 3.91 -18.99
CA PRO A 235 -8.60 4.90 -19.13
C PRO A 235 -9.31 5.25 -17.80
N HIS A 236 -9.02 4.55 -16.71
CA HIS A 236 -9.91 4.53 -15.55
C HIS A 236 -10.05 5.90 -14.86
N HIS A 237 -8.97 6.46 -14.34
CA HIS A 237 -8.98 7.75 -13.65
C HIS A 237 -9.29 8.92 -14.60
N GLU A 238 -8.86 8.86 -15.86
CA GLU A 238 -9.25 9.86 -16.86
C GLU A 238 -10.78 9.90 -17.06
N ASN A 239 -11.43 8.73 -17.09
CA ASN A 239 -12.88 8.61 -17.16
C ASN A 239 -13.57 9.12 -15.90
N GLU A 240 -13.00 8.86 -14.73
CA GLU A 240 -13.55 9.35 -13.45
C GLU A 240 -13.52 10.87 -13.35
N ILE A 241 -12.43 11.50 -13.80
CA ILE A 241 -12.35 12.96 -13.95
C ILE A 241 -13.46 13.44 -14.87
N ALA A 242 -13.59 12.85 -16.07
CA ALA A 242 -14.59 13.28 -17.05
C ALA A 242 -16.03 13.17 -16.51
N GLN A 243 -16.35 12.09 -15.80
CA GLN A 243 -17.66 11.87 -15.19
C GLN A 243 -17.92 12.85 -14.03
N SER A 244 -16.99 12.92 -13.08
CA SER A 244 -17.14 13.69 -11.84
C SER A 244 -17.14 15.19 -12.09
N GLU A 245 -16.23 15.70 -12.92
CA GLU A 245 -16.18 17.13 -13.24
C GLU A 245 -17.36 17.55 -14.13
N ALA A 246 -17.86 16.69 -15.03
CA ALA A 246 -19.07 16.98 -15.80
C ALA A 246 -20.33 17.03 -14.92
N LYS A 247 -20.47 16.11 -13.96
CA LYS A 247 -21.61 16.11 -13.03
C LYS A 247 -21.55 17.28 -12.04
N THR A 248 -20.38 17.61 -11.50
CA THR A 248 -20.30 18.60 -10.40
C THR A 248 -19.95 20.01 -10.89
N GLY A 249 -19.25 20.13 -12.02
CA GLY A 249 -18.66 21.40 -12.47
C GLY A 249 -17.46 21.86 -11.63
N LYS A 250 -16.93 20.99 -10.76
CA LYS A 250 -15.78 21.25 -9.88
C LYS A 250 -14.62 20.33 -10.24
N THR A 251 -13.41 20.69 -9.82
CA THR A 251 -12.25 19.80 -9.86
C THR A 251 -12.53 18.56 -9.01
N PHE A 252 -12.27 17.38 -9.55
CA PHE A 252 -12.56 16.13 -8.82
C PHE A 252 -11.56 15.85 -7.70
N ALA A 253 -10.26 15.91 -8.00
CA ALA A 253 -9.19 15.71 -7.01
C ALA A 253 -8.06 16.72 -7.22
N ASN A 254 -7.50 17.25 -6.13
CA ASN A 254 -6.39 18.20 -6.20
C ASN A 254 -5.07 17.51 -6.55
N TYR A 255 -4.81 16.33 -5.99
CA TYR A 255 -3.57 15.57 -6.18
C TYR A 255 -3.86 14.17 -6.70
N TRP A 256 -3.25 13.82 -7.84
CA TRP A 256 -3.31 12.47 -8.41
C TRP A 256 -2.00 11.73 -8.18
N MET A 257 -2.05 10.58 -7.51
CA MET A 257 -0.87 9.79 -7.17
C MET A 257 -0.91 8.40 -7.80
N HIS A 258 0.13 8.03 -8.54
CA HIS A 258 0.17 6.73 -9.21
C HIS A 258 1.44 5.96 -8.89
N ASN A 259 1.30 4.70 -8.44
CA ASN A 259 2.45 3.83 -8.22
C ASN A 259 2.90 3.15 -9.51
N GLY A 260 4.21 2.99 -9.69
CA GLY A 260 4.78 2.30 -10.84
C GLY A 260 4.50 0.79 -10.85
N TYR A 261 4.83 0.15 -11.96
CA TYR A 261 4.61 -1.30 -12.16
C TYR A 261 5.58 -2.19 -11.41
N LEU A 262 5.10 -3.36 -10.99
CA LEU A 262 5.97 -4.50 -10.69
C LEU A 262 6.33 -5.23 -11.99
N THR A 263 7.63 -5.46 -12.19
CA THR A 263 8.17 -6.27 -13.27
C THR A 263 8.70 -7.59 -12.71
N VAL A 264 8.56 -8.69 -13.45
CA VAL A 264 8.97 -10.03 -13.02
C VAL A 264 9.89 -10.65 -14.07
N GLY A 265 10.89 -11.40 -13.61
CA GLY A 265 11.90 -12.07 -14.44
C GLY A 265 13.12 -11.22 -14.75
N GLU A 266 14.17 -11.86 -15.28
CA GLU A 266 15.45 -11.20 -15.64
C GLU A 266 15.30 -10.20 -16.79
N SER A 267 14.29 -10.37 -17.65
CA SER A 267 13.97 -9.46 -18.77
C SER A 267 13.18 -8.22 -18.34
N GLY A 268 12.72 -8.13 -17.09
CA GLY A 268 11.97 -6.98 -16.58
C GLY A 268 10.57 -6.84 -17.20
N GLU A 269 9.94 -7.93 -17.61
CA GLU A 269 8.60 -7.93 -18.19
C GLU A 269 7.52 -7.59 -17.16
N LYS A 270 6.44 -6.91 -17.59
CA LYS A 270 5.28 -6.64 -16.75
C LYS A 270 4.59 -7.96 -16.35
N MET A 271 4.15 -8.08 -15.10
CA MET A 271 3.29 -9.20 -14.71
C MET A 271 1.94 -9.15 -15.42
N SER A 272 1.52 -10.26 -16.00
CA SER A 272 0.15 -10.43 -16.49
C SER A 272 -0.27 -11.89 -16.51
N LYS A 273 -1.55 -12.17 -16.31
CA LYS A 273 -2.10 -13.53 -16.47
C LYS A 273 -1.84 -14.10 -17.87
N SER A 274 -1.86 -13.25 -18.90
CA SER A 274 -1.59 -13.64 -20.30
C SER A 274 -0.15 -14.10 -20.57
N LEU A 275 0.83 -13.63 -19.79
CA LEU A 275 2.23 -14.02 -19.93
C LEU A 275 2.60 -15.22 -19.04
N GLY A 276 1.67 -15.76 -18.25
CA GLY A 276 1.90 -16.90 -17.37
C GLY A 276 2.87 -16.63 -16.20
N ASN A 277 3.33 -15.39 -16.03
CA ASN A 277 4.26 -14.94 -14.98
C ASN A 277 3.53 -14.34 -13.75
N PHE A 278 2.28 -14.74 -13.54
CA PHE A 278 1.39 -14.22 -12.51
C PHE A 278 1.59 -14.95 -11.18
N VAL A 279 1.88 -14.22 -10.11
CA VAL A 279 2.01 -14.75 -8.74
C VAL A 279 1.00 -14.04 -7.83
N THR A 280 0.16 -14.82 -7.14
CA THR A 280 -0.79 -14.27 -6.15
C THR A 280 -0.03 -13.75 -4.93
N ALA A 281 -0.56 -12.74 -4.25
CA ALA A 281 -0.01 -12.31 -2.97
C ALA A 281 -0.15 -13.43 -1.93
N HIS A 282 -1.29 -14.10 -1.91
CA HIS A 282 -1.59 -15.25 -1.05
C HIS A 282 -0.52 -16.35 -1.08
N ASP A 283 -0.23 -16.91 -2.27
CA ASP A 283 0.78 -17.96 -2.41
C ASP A 283 2.18 -17.45 -2.05
N PHE A 284 2.45 -16.19 -2.36
CA PHE A 284 3.75 -15.59 -2.10
C PHE A 284 3.98 -15.36 -0.61
N ILE A 285 2.97 -14.88 0.11
CA ILE A 285 2.93 -14.72 1.57
C ILE A 285 3.08 -16.07 2.26
N ALA A 286 2.42 -17.12 1.77
CA ALA A 286 2.51 -18.46 2.35
C ALA A 286 3.93 -19.04 2.33
N ASN A 287 4.79 -18.58 1.41
CA ASN A 287 6.13 -19.11 1.21
C ASN A 287 7.26 -18.15 1.65
N ASN A 288 6.94 -16.93 2.10
CA ASN A 288 7.95 -15.91 2.45
C ASN A 288 7.52 -15.11 3.70
N ASP A 289 8.49 -14.59 4.45
CA ASP A 289 8.20 -13.70 5.60
C ASP A 289 7.45 -12.43 5.12
N PRO A 290 6.20 -12.19 5.58
CA PRO A 290 5.41 -11.04 5.16
C PRO A 290 6.07 -9.69 5.45
N GLN A 291 6.88 -9.57 6.51
CA GLN A 291 7.61 -8.34 6.79
C GLN A 291 8.73 -8.09 5.77
N VAL A 292 9.36 -9.14 5.23
CA VAL A 292 10.35 -9.01 4.15
C VAL A 292 9.66 -8.56 2.87
N ILE A 293 8.50 -9.12 2.53
CA ILE A 293 7.70 -8.71 1.38
C ILE A 293 7.31 -7.23 1.52
N ARG A 294 6.77 -6.88 2.70
CA ARG A 294 6.36 -5.51 3.02
C ARG A 294 7.53 -4.54 2.92
N PHE A 295 8.69 -4.91 3.46
CA PHE A 295 9.89 -4.08 3.40
C PHE A 295 10.35 -3.87 1.96
N ALA A 296 10.43 -4.94 1.16
CA ALA A 296 10.85 -4.88 -0.24
C ALA A 296 9.99 -3.92 -1.07
N LEU A 297 8.67 -3.99 -0.91
CA LEU A 297 7.71 -3.19 -1.67
C LEU A 297 7.53 -1.77 -1.11
N GLY A 298 7.60 -1.59 0.21
CA GLY A 298 7.38 -0.31 0.89
C GLY A 298 8.61 0.61 0.92
N THR A 299 9.81 0.11 0.62
CA THR A 299 11.06 0.89 0.67
C THR A 299 11.63 1.26 -0.70
N THR A 300 10.88 1.01 -1.77
CA THR A 300 11.20 1.54 -3.10
C THR A 300 10.29 2.71 -3.44
N GLN A 301 10.82 3.75 -4.10
CA GLN A 301 10.01 4.92 -4.43
C GLN A 301 8.76 4.53 -5.23
N TYR A 302 7.58 4.88 -4.70
CA TYR A 302 6.32 4.29 -5.15
C TYR A 302 6.07 4.44 -6.65
N ARG A 303 6.50 5.56 -7.25
CA ARG A 303 6.38 5.86 -8.69
C ARG A 303 7.32 5.07 -9.60
N ARG A 304 8.41 4.48 -9.08
CA ARG A 304 9.42 3.80 -9.89
C ARG A 304 9.09 2.34 -10.08
N PRO A 305 9.24 1.74 -11.27
CA PRO A 305 9.08 0.30 -11.43
C PRO A 305 9.96 -0.49 -10.44
N ILE A 306 9.46 -1.62 -9.95
CA ILE A 306 10.20 -2.51 -9.03
C ILE A 306 10.42 -3.82 -9.77
N PRO A 307 11.68 -4.22 -10.04
CA PRO A 307 11.97 -5.58 -10.43
C PRO A 307 11.72 -6.48 -9.21
N PHE A 308 10.87 -7.48 -9.40
CA PHE A 308 10.50 -8.42 -8.36
C PHE A 308 11.05 -9.80 -8.69
N ASN A 309 12.12 -10.13 -7.99
CA ASN A 309 12.83 -11.40 -8.12
C ASN A 309 13.45 -11.78 -6.78
N GLU A 310 14.05 -12.96 -6.73
CA GLU A 310 14.68 -13.51 -5.52
C GLU A 310 15.80 -12.60 -4.98
N GLY A 311 16.56 -11.94 -5.86
CA GLY A 311 17.61 -10.99 -5.48
C GLY A 311 17.06 -9.81 -4.67
N THR A 312 15.95 -9.21 -5.13
CA THR A 312 15.28 -8.11 -4.42
C THR A 312 14.78 -8.52 -3.04
N LEU A 313 14.25 -9.74 -2.91
CA LEU A 313 13.80 -10.27 -1.61
C LEU A 313 14.97 -10.54 -0.67
N ASN A 314 16.04 -11.16 -1.17
CA ASN A 314 17.22 -11.48 -0.38
C ASN A 314 17.91 -10.20 0.12
N GLU A 315 17.96 -9.15 -0.71
CA GLU A 315 18.44 -7.83 -0.30
C GLU A 315 17.54 -7.22 0.78
N ALA A 316 16.22 -7.24 0.58
CA ALA A 316 15.25 -6.75 1.56
C ALA A 316 15.37 -7.49 2.91
N LYS A 317 15.49 -8.82 2.87
CA LYS A 317 15.69 -9.67 4.05
C LYS A 317 16.97 -9.27 4.80
N THR A 318 18.10 -9.24 4.09
CA THR A 318 19.41 -8.87 4.66
C THR A 318 19.38 -7.49 5.31
N ASN A 319 18.73 -6.54 4.65
CA ASN A 319 18.64 -5.17 5.13
C ASN A 319 17.71 -5.03 6.35
N LEU A 320 16.56 -5.71 6.34
CA LEU A 320 15.66 -5.76 7.48
C LEU A 320 16.31 -6.42 8.69
N GLU A 321 17.04 -7.52 8.50
CA GLU A 321 17.79 -8.21 9.56
C GLU A 321 18.84 -7.30 10.22
N LYS A 322 19.55 -6.46 9.44
CA LYS A 322 20.50 -5.48 9.99
C LYS A 322 19.82 -4.46 10.90
N ILE A 323 18.64 -3.98 10.51
CA ILE A 323 17.86 -3.02 11.30
C ILE A 323 17.40 -3.69 12.60
N LYS A 324 16.79 -4.88 12.49
CA LYS A 324 16.33 -5.68 13.64
C LYS A 324 17.47 -5.99 14.61
N THR A 325 18.62 -6.45 14.10
CA THR A 325 19.81 -6.74 14.92
C THR A 325 20.30 -5.52 15.69
N ALA A 326 20.34 -4.34 15.06
CA ALA A 326 20.76 -3.11 15.73
C ALA A 326 19.76 -2.66 16.80
N TYR A 327 18.46 -2.81 16.51
CA TYR A 327 17.38 -2.55 17.47
C TYR A 327 17.51 -3.49 18.69
N ASP A 328 17.66 -4.80 18.47
CA ASP A 328 17.80 -5.80 19.54
C ASP A 328 19.05 -5.56 20.39
N ASN A 329 20.18 -5.23 19.74
CA ASN A 329 21.42 -4.90 20.43
C ASN A 329 21.26 -3.69 21.35
N LEU A 330 20.54 -2.67 20.90
CA LEU A 330 20.31 -1.46 21.67
C LEU A 330 19.33 -1.70 22.82
N THR A 331 18.26 -2.45 22.58
CA THR A 331 17.29 -2.90 23.58
C THR A 331 17.98 -3.75 24.67
N PHE A 332 18.84 -4.69 24.29
CA PHE A 332 19.64 -5.46 25.24
C PHE A 332 20.56 -4.54 26.06
N ARG A 333 21.20 -3.58 25.38
CA ARG A 333 22.12 -2.64 26.02
C ARG A 333 21.42 -1.70 27.01
N GLN A 334 20.13 -1.40 26.81
CA GLN A 334 19.30 -0.62 27.72
C GLN A 334 19.29 -1.19 29.15
N LYS A 335 19.31 -2.52 29.31
CA LYS A 335 19.33 -3.20 30.62
C LYS A 335 20.54 -2.84 31.49
N ASN A 336 21.63 -2.39 30.87
CA ASN A 336 22.87 -1.98 31.53
C ASN A 336 23.17 -0.48 31.31
N SER A 337 22.13 0.32 31.06
CA SER A 337 22.23 1.77 30.94
C SER A 337 22.19 2.45 32.30
N HIS A 338 22.69 3.69 32.36
CA HIS A 338 22.59 4.52 33.56
C HIS A 338 21.49 5.56 33.39
N ASN A 339 20.96 6.02 34.53
CA ASN A 339 19.86 6.97 34.63
C ASN A 339 20.19 8.09 35.64
N GLU A 340 21.46 8.49 35.72
CA GLU A 340 21.97 9.46 36.70
C GLU A 340 21.89 10.93 36.20
N GLY A 341 20.95 11.22 35.29
CA GLY A 341 20.82 12.51 34.61
C GLY A 341 21.64 12.62 33.32
N LEU A 342 21.40 13.67 32.54
CA LEU A 342 22.06 13.89 31.25
C LEU A 342 23.40 14.62 31.45
N THR A 343 24.47 14.02 30.97
CA THR A 343 25.76 14.67 30.76
C THR A 343 25.72 15.54 29.50
N THR A 344 26.63 16.50 29.37
CA THR A 344 26.78 17.32 28.15
C THR A 344 26.94 16.45 26.89
N ALA A 345 27.64 15.32 27.01
CA ALA A 345 27.82 14.39 25.90
C ALA A 345 26.49 13.74 25.48
N GLU A 346 25.58 13.47 26.41
CA GLU A 346 24.25 12.91 26.10
C GLU A 346 23.31 13.95 25.53
N GLU A 347 23.38 15.19 25.97
CA GLU A 347 22.67 16.32 25.35
C GLU A 347 23.09 16.49 23.88
N GLU A 348 24.39 16.40 23.58
CA GLU A 348 24.90 16.39 22.21
C GLU A 348 24.33 15.22 21.39
N ARG A 349 24.26 14.02 21.97
CA ARG A 349 23.66 12.85 21.30
C ARG A 349 22.17 13.02 21.02
N LEU A 350 21.41 13.58 21.97
CA LEU A 350 19.99 13.89 21.79
C LEU A 350 19.77 14.94 20.70
N THR A 351 20.71 15.88 20.56
CA THR A 351 20.74 16.86 19.48
C THR A 351 20.98 16.18 18.13
N THR A 352 21.99 15.31 18.02
CA THR A 352 22.23 14.50 16.81
C THR A 352 21.01 13.66 16.41
N LEU A 353 20.29 13.07 17.38
CA LEU A 353 19.05 12.35 17.10
C LEU A 353 17.95 13.28 16.53
N GLY A 354 17.87 14.53 17.01
CA GLY A 354 16.95 15.54 16.44
C GLY A 354 17.33 15.98 15.02
N GLU A 355 18.62 15.99 14.70
CA GLU A 355 19.10 16.24 13.32
C GLU A 355 18.69 15.10 12.38
N PHE A 356 18.81 13.83 12.82
CA PHE A 356 18.32 12.69 12.05
C PHE A 356 16.81 12.76 11.83
N GLU A 357 16.04 13.13 12.84
CA GLU A 357 14.59 13.30 12.70
C GLU A 357 14.23 14.38 11.68
N THR A 358 14.92 15.52 11.73
CA THR A 358 14.76 16.59 10.75
C THR A 358 15.11 16.10 9.33
N ALA A 359 16.18 15.31 9.19
CA ALA A 359 16.60 14.76 7.91
C ALA A 359 15.59 13.73 7.36
N PHE A 360 15.05 12.85 8.21
CA PHE A 360 14.02 11.88 7.84
C PHE A 360 12.74 12.60 7.36
N VAL A 361 12.28 13.59 8.12
CA VAL A 361 11.12 14.42 7.74
C VAL A 361 11.39 15.14 6.41
N THR A 362 12.57 15.72 6.24
CA THR A 362 12.93 16.42 4.99
C THR A 362 12.92 15.48 3.78
N ALA A 363 13.41 14.26 3.94
CA ALA A 363 13.42 13.26 2.88
C ALA A 363 11.99 12.81 2.52
N MET A 364 11.19 12.45 3.52
CA MET A 364 9.83 11.96 3.29
C MET A 364 8.86 13.08 2.87
N ASP A 365 9.10 14.33 3.26
CA ASP A 365 8.38 15.50 2.75
C ASP A 365 8.58 15.71 1.26
N ASP A 366 9.66 15.20 0.66
CA ASP A 366 9.92 15.29 -0.76
C ASP A 366 9.28 14.14 -1.54
N ASP A 367 7.95 14.15 -1.67
CA ASP A 367 7.17 13.13 -2.41
C ASP A 367 7.38 11.72 -1.86
N PHE A 368 7.28 11.59 -0.53
CA PHE A 368 7.36 10.33 0.21
C PHE A 368 8.62 9.55 -0.18
N ASN A 369 9.77 10.21 -0.27
CA ASN A 369 11.00 9.59 -0.78
C ASN A 369 11.57 8.56 0.21
N VAL A 370 11.02 7.35 0.13
CA VAL A 370 11.33 6.24 1.02
C VAL A 370 12.79 5.81 0.95
N ALA A 371 13.45 5.95 -0.20
CA ALA A 371 14.87 5.60 -0.35
C ALA A 371 15.78 6.53 0.47
N ASN A 372 15.50 7.84 0.42
CA ASN A 372 16.23 8.82 1.22
C ASN A 372 15.84 8.72 2.70
N GLY A 373 14.56 8.49 3.01
CA GLY A 373 14.11 8.22 4.38
C GLY A 373 14.82 7.01 5.00
N LEU A 374 14.91 5.92 4.25
CA LEU A 374 15.60 4.70 4.70
C LEU A 374 17.12 4.90 4.82
N THR A 375 17.72 5.78 4.00
CA THR A 375 19.12 6.16 4.20
C THR A 375 19.35 6.76 5.58
N VAL A 376 18.43 7.60 6.06
CA VAL A 376 18.49 8.17 7.42
C VAL A 376 18.28 7.08 8.48
N VAL A 377 17.35 6.14 8.27
CA VAL A 377 17.19 4.96 9.13
C VAL A 377 18.51 4.21 9.27
N TYR A 378 19.22 3.93 8.16
CA TYR A 378 20.51 3.25 8.22
C TYR A 378 21.61 4.05 8.92
N GLN A 379 21.58 5.38 8.83
CA GLN A 379 22.48 6.24 9.59
C GLN A 379 22.22 6.10 11.10
N VAL A 380 20.95 6.09 11.52
CA VAL A 380 20.57 5.85 12.91
C VAL A 380 20.96 4.44 13.36
N VAL A 381 20.75 3.42 12.54
CA VAL A 381 21.17 2.04 12.82
C VAL A 381 22.69 1.94 13.04
N LYS A 382 23.48 2.57 12.18
CA LYS A 382 24.95 2.62 12.32
C LYS A 382 25.35 3.34 13.61
N TRP A 383 24.74 4.49 13.86
CA TRP A 383 24.97 5.29 15.06
C TRP A 383 24.60 4.51 16.33
N ALA A 384 23.47 3.80 16.33
CA ALA A 384 22.97 2.98 17.43
C ALA A 384 23.93 1.84 17.75
N ASN A 385 24.44 1.13 16.74
CA ASN A 385 25.44 0.08 16.94
C ASN A 385 26.69 0.64 17.63
N THR A 386 27.26 1.75 17.13
CA THR A 386 28.42 2.39 17.76
C THR A 386 28.12 2.85 19.19
N TYR A 387 26.94 3.42 19.43
CA TYR A 387 26.57 3.87 20.77
C TYR A 387 26.40 2.69 21.74
N SER A 388 25.84 1.57 21.27
CA SER A 388 25.64 0.37 22.09
C SER A 388 26.95 -0.22 22.63
N GLU A 389 28.06 0.01 21.93
CA GLU A 389 29.41 -0.44 22.31
C GLU A 389 30.14 0.54 23.26
N ALA A 390 29.60 1.74 23.47
CA ALA A 390 30.22 2.73 24.36
C ALA A 390 30.28 2.20 25.80
N LYS A 391 31.33 2.59 26.56
CA LYS A 391 31.56 2.11 27.94
C LYS A 391 30.36 2.34 28.86
N SER A 392 29.76 3.53 28.76
CA SER A 392 28.53 3.91 29.45
C SER A 392 27.53 4.45 28.43
N VAL A 393 26.25 4.15 28.64
CA VAL A 393 25.13 4.57 27.78
C VAL A 393 23.97 5.03 28.65
N SER A 394 23.26 6.06 28.21
CA SER A 394 22.11 6.66 28.89
C SER A 394 20.82 5.98 28.47
N GLU A 395 19.97 5.69 29.44
CA GLU A 395 18.64 5.16 29.22
C GLU A 395 17.79 6.08 28.33
N VAL A 396 17.88 7.40 28.54
CA VAL A 396 17.10 8.42 27.80
C VAL A 396 17.50 8.45 26.32
N VAL A 397 18.80 8.38 26.04
CA VAL A 397 19.32 8.38 24.67
C VAL A 397 18.92 7.09 23.94
N ILE A 398 19.02 5.94 24.61
CA ILE A 398 18.57 4.66 24.06
C ILE A 398 17.07 4.69 23.78
N ALA A 399 16.26 5.09 24.76
CA ALA A 399 14.80 5.13 24.62
C ALA A 399 14.37 6.02 23.45
N LYS A 400 14.97 7.21 23.29
CA LYS A 400 14.70 8.08 22.14
C LYS A 400 15.07 7.40 20.81
N THR A 401 16.20 6.70 20.76
CA THR A 401 16.66 6.02 19.54
C THR A 401 15.75 4.87 19.15
N LEU A 402 15.34 4.03 20.12
CA LEU A 402 14.39 2.94 19.90
C LEU A 402 13.05 3.48 19.41
N ALA A 403 12.52 4.52 20.06
CA ALA A 403 11.26 5.15 19.66
C ALA A 403 11.30 5.72 18.24
N LEU A 404 12.42 6.35 17.84
CA LEU A 404 12.60 6.83 16.46
C LEU A 404 12.59 5.67 15.45
N LEU A 405 13.34 4.60 15.72
CA LEU A 405 13.36 3.42 14.85
C LEU A 405 11.97 2.78 14.74
N GLU A 406 11.28 2.55 15.84
CA GLU A 406 9.92 2.00 15.85
C GLU A 406 8.95 2.87 15.05
N THR A 407 8.96 4.19 15.32
CA THR A 407 8.06 5.14 14.66
C THR A 407 8.31 5.17 13.16
N TRP A 408 9.58 5.21 12.73
CA TRP A 408 9.91 5.29 11.31
C TRP A 408 9.67 3.98 10.58
N LEU A 409 10.00 2.84 11.19
CA LEU A 409 9.76 1.53 10.60
C LEU A 409 8.25 1.19 10.54
N ALA A 410 7.46 1.65 11.50
CA ALA A 410 6.00 1.53 11.47
C ALA A 410 5.37 2.22 10.24
N ILE A 411 5.92 3.36 9.78
CA ILE A 411 5.49 4.02 8.53
C ILE A 411 5.67 3.10 7.31
N PHE A 412 6.70 2.26 7.33
CA PHE A 412 6.94 1.24 6.30
C PHE A 412 6.18 -0.07 6.57
N GLY A 413 5.35 -0.14 7.61
CA GLY A 413 4.61 -1.34 8.00
C GLY A 413 5.48 -2.42 8.65
N ILE A 414 6.63 -2.05 9.20
CA ILE A 414 7.57 -2.97 9.85
C ILE A 414 7.46 -2.88 11.35
N GLU A 415 7.37 -4.03 12.00
CA GLU A 415 7.32 -4.16 13.44
C GLU A 415 8.65 -4.70 13.94
N LEU A 416 9.37 -3.90 14.73
CA LEU A 416 10.68 -4.25 15.28
C LEU A 416 10.55 -5.08 16.54
N SER A 417 9.62 -4.73 17.43
CA SER A 417 9.30 -5.51 18.61
C SER A 417 8.51 -6.76 18.22
N GLN A 418 9.09 -7.95 18.35
CA GLN A 418 8.30 -9.17 18.23
C GLN A 418 7.36 -9.30 19.44
N GLY A 419 6.05 -9.41 19.18
CA GLY A 419 5.07 -9.88 20.15
C GLY A 419 5.31 -11.35 20.48
N GLY A 420 6.34 -11.64 21.27
CA GLY A 420 6.80 -12.99 21.61
C GLY A 420 6.95 -13.23 23.11
N GLN A 421 6.36 -12.38 23.95
CA GLN A 421 6.57 -12.32 25.41
C GLN A 421 6.60 -13.70 26.11
N LEU A 422 5.73 -14.64 25.71
CA LEU A 422 5.66 -16.00 26.28
C LEU A 422 6.78 -16.95 25.83
N VAL A 423 7.26 -16.83 24.59
CA VAL A 423 8.38 -17.65 24.07
C VAL A 423 9.70 -17.07 24.54
N ASP A 424 9.78 -15.75 24.66
CA ASP A 424 10.95 -15.03 25.12
C ASP A 424 11.21 -15.31 26.62
N GLU A 425 10.16 -15.48 27.44
CA GLU A 425 10.31 -15.95 28.82
C GLU A 425 10.94 -17.35 28.92
N ALA A 426 10.55 -18.28 28.04
CA ALA A 426 11.11 -19.64 28.03
C ALA A 426 12.58 -19.64 27.56
N ILE A 427 12.91 -18.82 26.56
CA ILE A 427 14.28 -18.62 26.10
C ILE A 427 15.12 -17.95 27.19
N ASP A 428 14.59 -16.92 27.85
CA ASP A 428 15.26 -16.22 28.95
C ASP A 428 15.54 -17.17 30.13
N GLN A 429 14.64 -18.11 30.44
CA GLN A 429 14.90 -19.16 31.43
C GLN A 429 16.05 -20.09 31.02
N LEU A 430 16.06 -20.56 29.76
CA LEU A 430 17.16 -21.37 29.22
C LEU A 430 18.49 -20.60 29.25
N MET A 431 18.46 -19.29 28.99
CA MET A 431 19.63 -18.42 29.06
C MET A 431 20.16 -18.25 30.49
N ILE A 432 19.28 -18.06 31.48
CA ILE A 432 19.67 -18.04 32.90
C ILE A 432 20.28 -19.37 33.32
N GLU A 433 19.69 -20.48 32.89
CA GLU A 433 20.22 -21.83 33.16
C GLU A 433 21.60 -22.02 32.53
N ARG A 434 21.79 -21.56 31.28
CA ARG A 434 23.09 -21.62 30.59
C ARG A 434 24.15 -20.80 31.30
N GLU A 435 23.86 -19.57 31.72
CA GLU A 435 24.82 -18.74 32.46
C GLU A 435 25.17 -19.36 33.81
N THR A 436 24.20 -19.98 34.48
CA THR A 436 24.43 -20.75 35.71
C THR A 436 25.35 -21.95 35.46
N ALA A 437 25.11 -22.70 34.38
CA ALA A 437 25.95 -23.83 33.98
C ALA A 437 27.39 -23.38 33.68
N ARG A 438 27.57 -22.27 32.95
CA ARG A 438 28.89 -21.68 32.67
C ARG A 438 29.61 -21.22 33.93
N SER A 439 28.92 -20.53 34.84
CA SER A 439 29.47 -20.12 36.13
C SER A 439 29.91 -21.32 36.98
N ASN A 440 29.17 -22.42 36.92
CA ASN A 440 29.48 -23.67 37.61
C ASN A 440 30.50 -24.55 36.85
N LYS A 441 31.01 -24.11 35.70
CA LYS A 441 31.91 -24.86 34.79
C LYS A 441 31.30 -26.15 34.23
N ASP A 442 29.98 -26.24 34.18
CA ASP A 442 29.24 -27.30 33.48
C ASP A 442 29.09 -26.94 32.00
N PHE A 443 30.17 -27.16 31.25
CA PHE A 443 30.21 -26.86 29.82
C PHE A 443 29.30 -27.80 29.00
N ALA A 444 29.07 -29.02 29.47
CA ALA A 444 28.20 -29.98 28.80
C ALA A 444 26.75 -29.48 28.79
N ARG A 445 26.23 -29.04 29.94
CA ARG A 445 24.88 -28.47 30.02
C ARG A 445 24.78 -27.14 29.25
N SER A 446 25.82 -26.32 29.28
CA SER A 446 25.86 -25.06 28.49
C SER A 446 25.80 -25.31 26.99
N ASP A 447 26.47 -26.35 26.48
CA ASP A 447 26.43 -26.72 25.06
C ASP A 447 25.09 -27.34 24.67
N GLU A 448 24.51 -28.19 25.53
CA GLU A 448 23.17 -28.77 25.32
C GLU A 448 22.11 -27.68 25.18
N ILE A 449 22.12 -26.67 26.06
CA ILE A 449 21.18 -25.55 25.99
C ILE A 449 21.39 -24.73 24.70
N ARG A 450 22.65 -24.52 24.27
CA ARG A 450 22.92 -23.84 23.00
C ARG A 450 22.31 -24.61 21.82
N ASP A 451 22.42 -25.93 21.83
CA ASP A 451 21.91 -26.76 20.73
C ASP A 451 20.38 -26.81 20.73
N ILE A 452 19.73 -26.90 21.90
CA ILE A 452 18.27 -26.76 22.06
C ILE A 452 17.78 -25.41 21.49
N LEU A 453 18.48 -24.32 21.84
CA LEU A 453 18.13 -22.99 21.35
C LEU A 453 18.35 -22.91 19.83
N LYS A 454 19.43 -23.49 19.30
CA LYS A 454 19.68 -23.54 17.86
C LYS A 454 18.62 -24.31 17.08
N GLU A 455 18.11 -25.42 17.62
CA GLU A 455 16.99 -26.18 17.03
C GLU A 455 15.69 -25.38 16.98
N GLN A 456 15.49 -24.45 17.93
CA GLN A 456 14.38 -23.50 17.92
C GLN A 456 14.63 -22.28 17.02
N GLY A 457 15.68 -22.33 16.20
CA GLY A 457 16.10 -21.21 15.35
C GLY A 457 16.69 -20.05 16.15
N ILE A 458 17.26 -20.29 17.34
CA ILE A 458 17.88 -19.25 18.16
C ILE A 458 19.41 -19.37 18.11
N VAL A 459 20.08 -18.32 17.62
CA VAL A 459 21.53 -18.23 17.57
C VAL A 459 22.03 -17.42 18.77
N LEU A 460 22.96 -17.99 19.53
CA LEU A 460 23.60 -17.33 20.68
C LEU A 460 24.89 -16.61 20.29
N GLU A 461 25.08 -15.41 20.82
CA GLU A 461 26.27 -14.58 20.67
C GLU A 461 26.81 -14.16 22.05
N ASP A 462 27.95 -14.73 22.46
CA ASP A 462 28.59 -14.38 23.72
C ASP A 462 29.35 -13.04 23.58
N THR A 463 28.97 -12.01 24.35
CA THR A 463 29.65 -10.69 24.36
C THR A 463 30.23 -10.37 25.75
N PRO A 464 31.19 -9.43 25.87
CA PRO A 464 31.69 -8.97 27.17
C PRO A 464 30.60 -8.37 28.09
N GLN A 465 29.45 -7.98 27.53
CA GLN A 465 28.30 -7.42 28.26
C GLN A 465 27.24 -8.48 28.61
N GLY A 466 27.50 -9.75 28.32
CA GLY A 466 26.58 -10.88 28.51
C GLY A 466 26.28 -11.62 27.19
N THR A 467 25.67 -12.80 27.28
CA THR A 467 25.21 -13.55 26.10
C THR A 467 23.92 -12.96 25.57
N ARG A 468 23.88 -12.76 24.25
CA ARG A 468 22.70 -12.31 23.49
C ARG A 468 22.20 -13.47 22.63
N TRP A 469 20.96 -13.36 22.18
CA TRP A 469 20.38 -14.35 21.28
C TRP A 469 19.57 -13.66 20.18
N ARG A 470 19.47 -14.29 19.00
CA ARG A 470 18.64 -13.82 17.88
C ARG A 470 17.91 -14.99 17.21
N ARG A 471 16.72 -14.76 16.67
CA ARG A 471 16.01 -15.73 15.82
C ARG A 471 16.65 -15.77 14.42
N SER A 472 16.81 -16.97 13.84
CA SER A 472 17.38 -17.24 12.52
C SER A 472 16.34 -17.70 11.52
#